data_AF-U1JJ04-F1
#
_entry.id   AF-U1JJ04-F1
#
_cell.length_a   1.000
_cell.length_b   1.000
_cell.length_c   1.000
_cell.angle_alpha   90.00
_cell.angle_beta   90.00
_cell.angle_gamma   90.00
#
_symmetry.space_group_name_H-M   'P 1'
#
loop_
_entity.id
_entity.type
_entity.pdbx_description
1 polymer ?
#
loop_
_entity_poly.entity_id
_entity_poly.type
_entity_poly.pdbx_seq_one_letter_code
_entity_poly.pdbx_strand_id
1 'polypeptide(L)'
;MPAIEARLNTLNLYLDIAMKLKLTIKNKVMNAATRIKLSKLVSTYLTKYETNIRKVDVQVSDITHAQHTGLKLCHINLSLPGLPDVSVKAKGKDLLQALKRALNNSQLVLDQKYKLS
;
A
#
# COMPACT_ATOMS: atom_id res chain seq x y z
N MET A 1 -0.43 -32.87 -5.94
CA MET A 1 -1.23 -31.82 -5.26
C MET A 1 -1.03 -30.52 -6.03
N PRO A 2 -2.03 -29.93 -6.70
CA PRO A 2 -1.80 -28.67 -7.38
C PRO A 2 -1.73 -27.57 -6.32
N ALA A 3 -0.63 -26.82 -6.32
CA ALA A 3 -0.52 -25.58 -5.57
C ALA A 3 -1.69 -24.69 -5.99
N ILE A 4 -2.61 -24.43 -5.06
CA ILE A 4 -3.65 -23.42 -5.25
C ILE A 4 -2.88 -22.10 -5.37
N GLU A 5 -2.58 -21.69 -6.60
CA GLU A 5 -2.08 -20.36 -6.90
C GLU A 5 -3.07 -19.38 -6.28
N ALA A 6 -2.67 -18.78 -5.16
CA ALA A 6 -3.39 -17.67 -4.58
C ALA A 6 -3.50 -16.61 -5.69
N ARG A 7 -4.68 -16.50 -6.32
CA ARG A 7 -4.95 -15.50 -7.35
C ARG A 7 -4.66 -14.13 -6.76
N LEU A 8 -3.49 -13.59 -7.09
CA LEU A 8 -3.06 -12.25 -6.69
C LEU A 8 -3.89 -11.25 -7.48
N ASN A 9 -4.90 -10.68 -6.83
CA ASN A 9 -5.67 -9.57 -7.39
C ASN A 9 -4.80 -8.31 -7.35
N THR A 10 -4.07 -8.11 -8.44
CA THR A 10 -3.19 -6.95 -8.66
C THR A 10 -3.92 -5.94 -9.54
N LEU A 11 -3.94 -4.68 -9.13
CA LEU A 11 -4.45 -3.57 -9.94
C LEU A 11 -3.34 -2.54 -10.12
N ASN A 12 -3.05 -2.19 -11.38
CA ASN A 12 -2.21 -1.04 -11.70
C ASN A 12 -3.11 0.14 -12.07
N LEU A 13 -2.98 1.24 -11.34
CA LEU A 13 -3.65 2.51 -11.56
C LEU A 13 -2.61 3.60 -11.75
N TYR A 14 -2.97 4.62 -12.51
CA TYR A 14 -2.22 5.86 -12.59
C TYR A 14 -2.99 6.89 -11.77
N LEU A 15 -2.37 7.40 -10.72
CA LEU A 15 -2.98 8.38 -9.82
C LEU A 15 -2.72 9.82 -10.30
N ASP A 16 -1.65 10.00 -11.09
CA ASP A 16 -1.31 11.21 -11.86
C ASP A 16 -0.44 10.78 -13.08
N ILE A 17 -0.12 11.70 -14.01
CA ILE A 17 0.80 11.49 -15.14
C ILE A 17 2.16 10.95 -14.64
N ALA A 18 2.60 11.36 -13.43
CA ALA A 18 3.86 10.92 -12.85
C ALA A 18 3.81 9.63 -12.00
N MET A 19 2.71 9.36 -11.29
CA MET A 19 2.66 8.35 -10.22
C MET A 19 1.88 7.07 -10.60
N LYS A 20 2.55 5.91 -10.49
CA LYS A 20 1.96 4.58 -10.70
C LYS A 20 1.60 3.90 -9.37
N LEU A 21 0.34 3.59 -9.14
CA LEU A 21 -0.12 2.78 -8.01
C LEU A 21 -0.33 1.32 -8.44
N LYS A 22 0.30 0.39 -7.74
CA LYS A 22 0.03 -1.05 -7.80
C LYS A 22 -0.58 -1.49 -6.47
N LEU A 23 -1.83 -1.89 -6.48
CA LEU A 23 -2.53 -2.40 -5.30
C LEU A 23 -2.72 -3.91 -5.41
N THR A 24 -2.20 -4.65 -4.44
CA THR A 24 -2.28 -6.11 -4.35
C THR A 24 -2.87 -6.50 -3.00
N ILE A 25 -3.94 -7.29 -2.99
CA ILE A 25 -4.47 -7.88 -1.75
C ILE A 25 -4.34 -9.39 -1.87
N LYS A 26 -3.54 -9.98 -0.99
CA LYS A 26 -3.38 -11.43 -0.91
C LYS A 26 -4.62 -12.02 -0.24
N ASN A 27 -5.04 -13.18 -0.73
CA ASN A 27 -6.08 -14.02 -0.14
C ASN A 27 -7.52 -13.45 -0.15
N LYS A 28 -7.81 -12.43 -0.97
CA LYS A 28 -9.20 -11.96 -1.12
C LYS A 28 -9.52 -11.42 -2.50
N VAL A 29 -10.73 -11.73 -2.97
CA VAL A 29 -11.35 -11.05 -4.12
C VAL A 29 -11.79 -9.66 -3.67
N MET A 30 -11.21 -8.63 -4.28
CA MET A 30 -11.56 -7.25 -4.00
C MET A 30 -12.54 -6.78 -5.08
N ASN A 31 -13.69 -6.21 -4.70
CA ASN A 31 -14.66 -5.67 -5.66
C ASN A 31 -14.18 -4.31 -6.24
N ALA A 32 -14.77 -3.88 -7.36
CA ALA A 32 -14.36 -2.64 -8.05
C ALA A 32 -14.51 -1.38 -7.20
N ALA A 33 -15.61 -1.27 -6.45
CA ALA A 33 -15.89 -0.10 -5.61
C ALA A 33 -14.85 0.05 -4.48
N THR A 34 -14.48 -1.05 -3.82
CA THR A 34 -13.42 -1.06 -2.81
C THR A 34 -12.07 -0.72 -3.42
N ARG A 35 -11.76 -1.17 -4.64
CA ARG A 35 -10.52 -0.79 -5.36
C ARG A 35 -10.40 0.72 -5.52
N ILE A 36 -11.44 1.36 -6.03
CA ILE A 36 -11.47 2.81 -6.26
C ILE A 36 -11.38 3.58 -4.93
N LYS A 37 -12.08 3.11 -3.88
CA LYS A 37 -12.01 3.74 -2.55
C LYS A 37 -10.59 3.69 -1.97
N LEU A 38 -9.90 2.55 -2.11
CA LEU A 38 -8.54 2.40 -1.59
C LEU A 38 -7.53 3.19 -2.42
N SER A 39 -7.67 3.21 -3.74
CA SER A 39 -6.78 4.02 -4.59
C SER A 39 -6.93 5.50 -4.31
N LYS A 40 -8.16 6.00 -4.17
CA LYS A 40 -8.44 7.38 -3.77
C LYS A 40 -7.82 7.70 -2.41
N LEU A 41 -7.94 6.78 -1.44
CA LEU A 41 -7.33 6.93 -0.13
C LEU A 41 -5.81 7.06 -0.21
N VAL A 42 -5.13 6.17 -0.96
CA VAL A 42 -3.68 6.24 -1.15
C VAL A 42 -3.28 7.56 -1.80
N SER A 43 -4.00 7.98 -2.85
CA SER A 43 -3.77 9.25 -3.52
C SER A 43 -3.89 10.43 -2.57
N THR A 44 -4.95 10.49 -1.76
CA THR A 44 -5.16 11.58 -0.80
C THR A 44 -4.03 11.69 0.22
N TYR A 45 -3.49 10.57 0.70
CA TYR A 45 -2.38 10.57 1.65
C TYR A 45 -1.04 10.93 0.99
N LEU A 46 -0.83 10.57 -0.27
CA LEU A 46 0.46 10.75 -0.94
C LEU A 46 0.49 11.95 -1.90
N THR A 47 -0.60 12.69 -2.04
CA THR A 47 -0.71 13.83 -2.97
C THR A 47 0.39 14.88 -2.76
N LYS A 48 0.80 15.14 -1.51
CA LYS A 48 1.89 16.08 -1.19
C LYS A 48 3.23 15.70 -1.86
N TYR A 49 3.40 14.42 -2.21
CA TYR A 49 4.65 13.87 -2.75
C TYR A 49 4.46 13.25 -4.15
N GLU A 50 3.37 13.54 -4.85
CA GLU A 50 3.05 12.85 -6.12
C GLU A 50 4.14 13.02 -7.19
N THR A 51 4.79 14.19 -7.22
CA THR A 51 5.90 14.49 -8.14
C THR A 51 7.20 13.83 -7.71
N ASN A 52 7.27 13.36 -6.47
CA ASN A 52 8.43 12.72 -5.87
C ASN A 52 8.27 11.19 -5.76
N ILE A 53 7.14 10.62 -6.19
CA ILE A 53 6.87 9.19 -6.12
C ILE A 53 6.60 8.66 -7.52
N ARG A 54 7.49 7.80 -8.01
CA ARG A 54 7.33 7.13 -9.30
C ARG A 54 6.34 5.97 -9.22
N LYS A 55 6.41 5.20 -8.14
CA LYS A 55 5.59 4.00 -7.96
C LYS A 55 5.24 3.77 -6.51
N VAL A 56 4.00 3.35 -6.26
CA VAL A 56 3.50 2.87 -4.97
C VAL A 56 3.08 1.43 -5.15
N ASP A 57 3.66 0.47 -4.42
CA ASP A 57 3.22 -0.92 -4.36
C ASP A 57 2.63 -1.19 -2.97
N VAL A 58 1.33 -1.41 -2.90
CA VAL A 58 0.60 -1.71 -1.66
C VAL A 58 0.25 -3.19 -1.65
N GLN A 59 0.71 -3.89 -0.63
CA GLN A 59 0.42 -5.31 -0.41
C GLN A 59 -0.26 -5.50 0.94
N VAL A 60 -1.45 -6.07 0.94
CA VAL A 60 -2.14 -6.44 2.19
C VAL A 60 -2.23 -7.95 2.29
N SER A 61 -1.84 -8.49 3.44
CA SER A 61 -1.87 -9.93 3.73
C SER A 61 -2.48 -10.17 5.10
N ASP A 62 -3.14 -11.32 5.25
CA ASP A 62 -3.60 -11.81 6.54
C ASP A 62 -2.42 -12.38 7.34
N ILE A 63 -2.34 -12.04 8.62
CA ILE A 63 -1.34 -12.60 9.53
C ILE A 63 -1.91 -13.91 10.08
N THR A 64 -1.43 -15.03 9.56
CA THR A 64 -1.75 -16.37 10.07
C THR A 64 -0.70 -16.79 11.09
N HIS A 65 -0.72 -16.18 12.28
CA HIS A 65 0.03 -16.70 13.43
C HIS A 65 -0.95 -17.26 14.46
N ALA A 66 -0.59 -18.40 15.06
CA ALA A 66 -1.40 -19.15 16.02
C ALA A 66 -1.90 -18.33 17.24
N GLN A 67 -1.27 -17.18 17.53
CA GLN A 67 -1.60 -16.31 18.65
C GLN A 67 -2.28 -14.97 18.24
N HIS A 68 -2.37 -14.66 16.94
CA HIS A 68 -2.86 -13.36 16.44
C HIS A 68 -3.79 -13.52 15.23
N THR A 69 -4.75 -14.42 15.35
CA THR A 69 -5.78 -14.63 14.33
C THR A 69 -6.60 -13.34 14.13
N GLY A 70 -6.63 -12.83 12.90
CA GLY A 70 -7.51 -11.72 12.51
C GLY A 70 -6.84 -10.37 12.25
N LEU A 71 -5.51 -10.25 12.42
CA LEU A 71 -4.80 -9.03 12.03
C LEU A 71 -4.37 -9.06 10.56
N LYS A 72 -4.38 -7.88 9.93
CA LYS A 72 -3.86 -7.66 8.58
C LYS A 72 -2.55 -6.89 8.63
N LEU A 73 -1.59 -7.34 7.83
CA LEU A 73 -0.32 -6.67 7.59
C LEU A 73 -0.39 -5.96 6.24
N CYS A 74 -0.26 -4.63 6.27
CA CYS A 74 -0.06 -3.81 5.09
C CYS A 74 1.44 -3.53 4.91
N HIS A 75 1.94 -3.72 3.69
CA HIS A 75 3.29 -3.39 3.27
C HIS A 75 3.18 -2.43 2.09
N ILE A 76 3.71 -1.21 2.25
CA ILE A 76 3.80 -0.21 1.20
C ILE A 76 5.26 -0.07 0.79
N ASN A 77 5.54 -0.21 -0.51
CA ASN A 77 6.82 0.12 -1.10
C ASN A 77 6.65 1.35 -1.99
N LEU A 78 7.43 2.39 -1.75
CA LEU A 78 7.46 3.61 -2.54
C LEU A 78 8.77 3.66 -3.30
N SER A 79 8.68 3.79 -4.62
CA SER A 79 9.84 4.04 -5.45
C SER A 79 9.96 5.52 -5.75
N LEU A 80 11.13 6.06 -5.40
CA LEU A 80 11.43 7.47 -5.44
C LEU A 80 12.46 7.72 -6.56
N PRO A 81 12.27 8.73 -7.42
CA PRO A 81 13.24 9.06 -8.44
C PRO A 81 14.51 9.64 -7.78
N GLY A 82 15.66 9.03 -8.07
CA GLY A 82 16.96 9.51 -7.57
C GLY A 82 17.21 9.28 -6.07
N LEU A 83 16.34 8.55 -5.37
CA LEU A 83 16.50 8.23 -3.94
C LEU A 83 16.27 6.74 -3.68
N PRO A 84 16.80 6.19 -2.56
CA PRO A 84 16.49 4.83 -2.16
C PRO A 84 14.99 4.64 -1.89
N ASP A 85 14.46 3.52 -2.39
CA ASP A 85 13.08 3.11 -2.18
C ASP A 85 12.73 3.05 -0.67
N VAL A 86 11.48 3.36 -0.35
CA VAL A 86 10.95 3.33 1.02
C VAL A 86 10.04 2.13 1.18
N SER A 87 10.28 1.32 2.21
CA SER A 87 9.44 0.19 2.56
C SER A 87 8.87 0.36 3.95
N VAL A 88 7.54 0.42 4.06
CA VAL A 88 6.82 0.63 5.32
C VAL A 88 5.87 -0.53 5.56
N LYS A 89 5.84 -1.04 6.80
CA LYS A 89 4.93 -2.11 7.22
C LYS A 89 4.10 -1.65 8.40
N ALA A 90 2.80 -1.93 8.38
CA ALA A 90 1.92 -1.65 9.51
C ALA A 90 0.85 -2.73 9.68
N LYS A 91 0.50 -3.01 10.94
CA LYS A 91 -0.56 -3.96 11.32
C LYS A 91 -1.86 -3.21 11.64
N GLY A 92 -2.99 -3.82 11.30
CA GLY A 92 -4.33 -3.34 11.64
C GLY A 92 -5.30 -4.49 11.88
N LYS A 93 -6.41 -4.20 12.57
CA LYS A 93 -7.52 -5.14 12.79
C LYS A 93 -8.27 -5.44 11.49
N ASP A 94 -8.26 -4.50 10.56
CA ASP A 94 -8.84 -4.62 9.24
C ASP A 94 -7.94 -3.99 8.18
N LEU A 95 -8.35 -4.10 6.92
CA LEU A 95 -7.56 -3.66 5.78
C LEU A 95 -7.37 -2.15 5.80
N LEU A 96 -8.44 -1.42 6.09
CA LEU A 96 -8.45 0.04 6.06
C LEU A 96 -7.58 0.60 7.18
N GLN A 97 -7.65 0.00 8.37
CA GLN A 97 -6.82 0.39 9.49
C GLN A 97 -5.33 0.10 9.22
N ALA A 98 -5.00 -1.08 8.68
CA ALA A 98 -3.63 -1.42 8.32
C ALA A 98 -3.07 -0.48 7.24
N LEU A 99 -3.88 -0.17 6.22
CA LEU A 99 -3.51 0.74 5.14
C LEU A 99 -3.30 2.17 5.64
N LYS A 100 -4.25 2.73 6.40
CA LYS A 100 -4.13 4.10 6.95
C LYS A 100 -2.87 4.25 7.82
N ARG A 101 -2.58 3.26 8.66
CA ARG A 101 -1.37 3.26 9.49
C ARG A 101 -0.11 3.20 8.64
N ALA A 102 -0.07 2.34 7.62
CA ALA A 102 1.07 2.27 6.72
C ALA A 102 1.26 3.58 5.92
N LEU A 103 0.17 4.21 5.48
CA LEU A 103 0.22 5.50 4.78
C LEU A 103 0.72 6.63 5.68
N ASN A 104 0.20 6.76 6.91
CA ASN A 104 0.71 7.73 7.89
C ASN A 104 2.22 7.54 8.13
N ASN A 105 2.65 6.31 8.37
CA ASN A 105 4.07 6.01 8.56
C ASN A 105 4.89 6.34 7.31
N SER A 106 4.32 6.15 6.12
CA SER A 106 4.98 6.51 4.86
C SER A 106 5.15 8.02 4.73
N GLN A 107 4.13 8.82 5.06
CA GLN A 107 4.24 10.29 5.06
C GLN A 107 5.34 10.77 6.02
N LEU A 108 5.40 10.23 7.24
CA LEU A 108 6.45 10.58 8.21
C LEU A 108 7.86 10.30 7.66
N VAL A 109 8.05 9.16 6.99
CA VAL A 109 9.35 8.82 6.36
C VAL A 109 9.65 9.74 5.16
N LEU A 110 8.64 10.10 4.38
CA LEU A 110 8.79 11.01 3.24
C LEU A 110 9.10 12.44 3.69
N ASP A 111 8.43 12.95 4.73
CA ASP A 111 8.73 14.27 5.30
C ASP A 111 10.18 14.34 5.80
N GLN A 112 10.67 13.28 6.45
CA GLN A 112 12.07 13.20 6.86
C GLN A 112 13.04 13.16 5.68
N LYS A 113 12.72 12.40 4.62
CA LYS A 113 13.59 12.27 3.43
C LYS A 113 13.65 13.54 2.59
N TYR A 114 12.51 14.18 2.36
CA TYR A 114 12.43 15.37 1.53
C TYR A 114 12.62 16.67 2.32
N LYS A 115 12.73 16.60 3.65
CA LYS A 115 12.80 17.76 4.56
C LYS A 115 11.71 18.79 4.25
N LEU A 116 10.53 18.32 3.85
CA LEU A 116 9.37 19.16 3.55
C LEU A 116 8.76 19.59 4.89
N SER A 117 9.41 20.55 5.54
CA SER A 117 8.89 21.28 6.71
C SER A 117 7.69 22.14 6.35
#